data_AF-A0A915BM07-F1
#
_entry.id   AF-A0A915BM07-F1
#
_cell.length_a   1.000
_cell.length_b   1.000
_cell.length_c   1.000
_cell.angle_alpha   90.00
_cell.angle_beta   90.00
_cell.angle_gamma   90.00
#
_symmetry.space_group_name_H-M   'P 1'
#
loop_
_entity.id
_entity.type
_entity.pdbx_description
1 polymer ?
#
loop_
_entity_poly.entity_id
_entity_poly.type
_entity_poly.pdbx_seq_one_letter_code
_entity_poly.pdbx_strand_id
1 'polypeptide(L)'
;LKSISVRHLALSSRCLQMVVRFAPYLRAHFERHLPIAKQNQLRHMDHIMRDYKDHIDEITNKLISVIEHHTLVQLQQWEVKSSTPSATFQQICRQLGKFYNGLTGIMPESMIKDLFLRVHDGFKVNLKQQLAVMGITPHDSLTYGLVSLDYSFYVKSMQALPCCSDFKNESISEALYAR
;
A
#
# COMPACT_ATOMS: atom_id res chain seq x y z
N LEU A 1 20.49 -8.93 -14.21
CA LEU A 1 19.01 -8.95 -14.10
C LEU A 1 18.49 -7.53 -14.30
N LYS A 2 17.60 -7.28 -15.27
CA LYS A 2 16.93 -5.97 -15.43
C LYS A 2 16.09 -5.69 -14.16
N SER A 3 15.99 -4.44 -13.71
CA SER A 3 15.28 -4.14 -12.47
C SER A 3 13.80 -4.53 -12.57
N ILE A 4 13.29 -5.22 -11.55
CA ILE A 4 11.87 -5.54 -11.42
C ILE A 4 11.16 -4.25 -10.99
N SER A 5 10.14 -3.84 -11.75
CA SER A 5 9.40 -2.61 -11.50
C SER A 5 8.10 -2.89 -10.75
N VAL A 6 7.51 -1.86 -10.15
CA VAL A 6 6.15 -1.90 -9.56
C VAL A 6 5.12 -2.46 -10.55
N ARG A 7 5.23 -2.07 -11.84
CA ARG A 7 4.36 -2.59 -12.91
C ARG A 7 4.53 -4.09 -13.12
N HIS A 8 5.77 -4.59 -13.12
CA HIS A 8 6.03 -6.03 -13.28
C HIS A 8 5.43 -6.82 -12.11
N LEU A 9 5.62 -6.34 -10.87
CA LEU A 9 5.04 -6.96 -9.68
C LEU A 9 3.51 -6.97 -9.73
N ALA A 10 2.89 -5.83 -10.03
CA ALA A 10 1.45 -5.70 -10.16
C ALA A 10 0.89 -6.67 -11.21
N LEU A 11 1.53 -6.75 -12.38
CA LEU A 11 1.11 -7.66 -13.45
C LEU A 11 1.22 -9.13 -13.03
N SER A 12 2.34 -9.53 -12.41
CA SER A 12 2.51 -10.88 -11.88
C SER A 12 1.43 -11.24 -10.87
N SER A 13 1.11 -10.35 -9.93
CA SER A 13 0.02 -10.55 -8.96
C SER A 13 -1.32 -10.75 -9.66
N ARG A 14 -1.65 -9.93 -10.66
CA ARG A 14 -2.89 -10.05 -11.45
C ARG A 14 -2.97 -11.35 -12.24
N CYS A 15 -1.86 -11.82 -12.81
CA CYS A 15 -1.81 -13.12 -13.47
C CYS A 15 -2.10 -14.27 -12.49
N LEU A 16 -1.49 -14.26 -11.30
CA LEU A 16 -1.76 -15.27 -10.27
C LEU A 16 -3.23 -15.23 -9.81
N GLN A 17 -3.78 -14.03 -9.59
CA GLN A 17 -5.17 -13.85 -9.20
C GLN A 17 -6.14 -14.39 -10.26
N MET A 18 -5.81 -14.23 -11.55
CA MET A 18 -6.58 -14.84 -12.64
C MET A 18 -6.58 -16.36 -12.51
N VAL A 19 -5.41 -16.99 -12.31
CA VAL A 19 -5.31 -18.45 -12.14
C VAL A 19 -6.12 -18.91 -10.93
N VAL A 20 -5.97 -18.24 -9.78
CA VAL A 20 -6.73 -18.54 -8.56
C VAL A 20 -8.24 -18.39 -8.78
N ARG A 21 -8.68 -17.42 -9.59
CA ARG A 21 -10.10 -17.21 -9.92
C ARG A 21 -10.68 -18.36 -10.75
N PHE A 22 -9.90 -18.93 -11.67
CA PHE A 22 -10.33 -20.05 -12.52
C PHE A 22 -10.19 -21.42 -11.84
N ALA A 23 -9.29 -21.55 -10.88
CA ALA A 23 -8.97 -22.82 -10.24
C ALA A 23 -10.19 -23.60 -9.67
N PRO A 24 -11.21 -22.98 -9.04
CA PRO A 24 -12.39 -23.69 -8.55
C PRO A 24 -13.18 -24.41 -9.67
N TYR A 25 -13.25 -23.83 -10.87
CA TYR A 25 -13.96 -24.44 -12.00
C TYR A 25 -13.20 -25.67 -12.51
N LEU A 26 -11.88 -25.58 -12.59
CA LEU A 26 -11.03 -26.72 -12.94
C LEU A 26 -11.16 -27.82 -11.89
N ARG A 27 -11.11 -27.46 -10.59
CA ARG A 27 -11.26 -28.40 -9.48
C ARG A 27 -12.59 -29.14 -9.56
N ALA A 28 -13.70 -28.42 -9.73
CA ALA A 28 -15.03 -29.01 -9.86
C ALA A 28 -15.16 -29.89 -11.11
N HIS A 29 -14.48 -29.55 -12.21
CA HIS A 29 -14.45 -30.40 -13.40
C HIS A 29 -13.72 -31.72 -13.11
N PHE A 30 -12.55 -31.68 -12.48
CA PHE A 30 -11.81 -32.89 -12.10
C PHE A 30 -12.55 -33.73 -11.07
N GLU A 31 -13.19 -33.10 -10.08
CA GLU A 31 -13.99 -33.78 -9.06
C GLU A 31 -15.13 -34.60 -9.66
N ARG A 32 -15.77 -34.11 -10.73
CA ARG A 32 -16.86 -34.85 -11.41
C ARG A 32 -16.38 -36.00 -12.29
N HIS A 33 -15.17 -35.92 -12.85
CA HIS A 33 -14.71 -36.85 -13.89
C HIS A 33 -13.60 -37.81 -13.42
N LEU A 34 -12.95 -37.54 -12.28
CA LEU A 34 -11.94 -38.43 -11.73
C LEU A 34 -12.60 -39.68 -11.11
N PRO A 35 -12.04 -40.88 -11.37
CA PRO A 35 -12.43 -42.08 -10.65
C PRO A 35 -12.26 -41.89 -9.13
N ILE A 36 -13.12 -42.53 -8.33
CA ILE A 36 -13.10 -42.42 -6.85
C ILE A 36 -11.69 -42.67 -6.29
N ALA A 37 -10.98 -43.68 -6.81
CA ALA A 37 -9.62 -44.00 -6.41
C ALA A 37 -8.59 -42.87 -6.62
N LYS A 38 -8.88 -41.90 -7.50
CA LYS A 38 -8.01 -40.76 -7.83
C LYS A 38 -8.50 -39.44 -7.22
N GLN A 39 -9.61 -39.40 -6.49
CA GLN A 39 -10.14 -38.18 -5.89
C GLN A 39 -9.14 -37.50 -4.93
N ASN A 40 -8.31 -38.28 -4.23
CA ASN A 40 -7.24 -37.75 -3.38
C ASN A 40 -6.23 -36.86 -4.12
N GLN A 41 -6.14 -36.94 -5.45
CA GLN A 41 -5.26 -36.08 -6.25
C GLN A 41 -5.71 -34.61 -6.26
N LEU A 42 -6.97 -34.30 -5.96
CA LEU A 42 -7.49 -32.93 -5.88
C LEU A 42 -6.77 -32.10 -4.81
N ARG A 43 -6.20 -32.75 -3.77
CA ARG A 43 -5.39 -32.07 -2.74
C ARG A 43 -4.21 -31.28 -3.31
N HIS A 44 -3.66 -31.70 -4.45
CA HIS A 44 -2.55 -31.01 -5.11
C HIS A 44 -3.03 -29.70 -5.74
N MET A 45 -4.26 -29.66 -6.27
CA MET A 45 -4.86 -28.40 -6.73
C MET A 45 -5.09 -27.45 -5.56
N ASP A 46 -5.60 -27.98 -4.43
CA ASP A 46 -5.82 -27.18 -3.22
C ASP A 46 -4.49 -26.62 -2.68
N HIS A 47 -3.39 -27.38 -2.78
CA HIS A 47 -2.03 -26.92 -2.44
C HIS A 47 -1.57 -25.78 -3.35
N ILE A 48 -1.60 -25.99 -4.68
CA ILE A 48 -1.20 -24.96 -5.66
C ILE A 48 -2.02 -23.68 -5.49
N MET A 49 -3.31 -23.79 -5.17
CA MET A 49 -4.17 -22.64 -4.91
C MET A 49 -3.76 -21.86 -3.66
N ARG A 50 -3.27 -22.54 -2.61
CA ARG A 50 -2.71 -21.87 -1.43
C ARG A 50 -1.40 -21.18 -1.79
N ASP A 51 -0.47 -21.88 -2.43
CA ASP A 51 0.83 -21.33 -2.84
C ASP A 51 0.67 -20.05 -3.70
N TYR A 52 -0.29 -20.04 -4.63
CA TYR A 52 -0.57 -18.86 -5.43
C TYR A 52 -1.17 -17.71 -4.64
N LYS A 53 -2.03 -17.97 -3.64
CA LYS A 53 -2.56 -16.93 -2.76
C LYS A 53 -1.45 -16.34 -1.88
N ASP A 54 -0.62 -17.19 -1.29
CA ASP A 54 0.51 -16.77 -0.47
C ASP A 54 1.47 -15.89 -1.29
N HIS A 55 1.75 -16.27 -2.54
CA HIS A 55 2.60 -15.46 -3.43
C HIS A 55 1.93 -14.14 -3.85
N ILE A 56 0.61 -14.09 -4.03
CA ILE A 56 -0.13 -12.83 -4.25
C ILE A 56 0.06 -11.90 -3.04
N ASP A 57 0.01 -12.43 -1.82
CA ASP A 57 0.19 -11.67 -0.58
C ASP A 57 1.65 -11.20 -0.42
N GLU A 58 2.63 -12.03 -0.76
CA GLU A 58 4.05 -11.64 -0.78
C GLU A 58 4.31 -10.50 -1.75
N ILE A 59 3.76 -10.56 -2.98
CA ILE A 59 3.88 -9.48 -3.97
C ILE A 59 3.21 -8.21 -3.45
N THR A 60 2.02 -8.33 -2.86
CA THR A 60 1.29 -7.21 -2.23
C THR A 60 2.14 -6.54 -1.15
N ASN A 61 2.72 -7.32 -0.24
CA ASN A 61 3.60 -6.82 0.81
C ASN A 61 4.87 -6.18 0.23
N LYS A 62 5.42 -6.73 -0.86
CA LYS A 62 6.58 -6.14 -1.54
C LYS A 62 6.26 -4.78 -2.16
N LEU A 63 5.10 -4.63 -2.78
CA LEU A 63 4.63 -3.35 -3.34
C LEU A 63 4.54 -2.28 -2.25
N ILE A 64 3.93 -2.61 -1.10
CA ILE A 64 3.82 -1.72 0.05
C ILE A 64 5.20 -1.35 0.58
N SER A 65 6.08 -2.33 0.81
CA SER A 65 7.43 -2.11 1.32
C SER A 65 8.27 -1.18 0.43
N VAL A 66 8.10 -1.25 -0.90
CA VAL A 66 8.81 -0.37 -1.84
C VAL A 66 8.43 1.10 -1.64
N ILE A 67 7.14 1.41 -1.52
CA ILE A 67 6.69 2.79 -1.35
C ILE A 67 6.93 3.28 0.08
N GLU A 68 6.72 2.43 1.09
CA GLU A 68 7.04 2.75 2.49
C GLU A 68 8.51 3.13 2.65
N HIS A 69 9.43 2.36 2.06
CA HIS A 69 10.86 2.67 2.09
C HIS A 69 11.16 4.07 1.50
N HIS A 70 10.57 4.40 0.35
CA HIS A 70 10.75 5.73 -0.25
C HIS A 70 10.22 6.84 0.66
N THR A 71 9.03 6.66 1.23
CA THR A 71 8.45 7.67 2.14
C THR A 71 9.26 7.83 3.42
N LEU A 72 9.78 6.73 3.99
CA LEU A 72 10.59 6.74 5.19
C LEU A 72 11.91 7.48 4.97
N VAL A 73 12.62 7.20 3.88
CA VAL A 73 13.88 7.90 3.54
C VAL A 73 13.66 9.40 3.40
N GLN A 74 12.51 9.82 2.84
CA GLN A 74 12.16 11.24 2.75
C GLN A 74 11.87 11.83 4.14
N LEU A 75 11.08 11.15 4.96
CA LEU A 75 10.77 11.59 6.33
C LEU A 75 12.03 11.74 7.20
N GLN A 76 13.02 10.85 7.06
CA GLN A 76 14.27 10.93 7.81
C GLN A 76 15.11 12.18 7.48
N GLN A 77 14.92 12.76 6.29
CA GLN A 77 15.57 14.00 5.85
C GLN A 77 14.68 15.23 6.05
N TRP A 78 13.51 15.07 6.67
CA TRP A 78 12.55 16.15 6.84
C TRP A 78 13.01 17.15 7.90
N GLU A 79 12.98 18.42 7.52
CA GLU A 79 13.18 19.54 8.44
C GLU A 79 11.90 20.39 8.46
N VAL A 80 11.39 20.67 9.67
CA VAL A 80 10.21 21.51 9.83
C VAL A 80 10.62 22.97 9.63
N LYS A 81 10.08 23.60 8.58
CA LYS A 81 10.34 24.99 8.19
C LYS A 81 9.03 25.69 7.82
N SER A 82 9.04 27.02 7.81
CA SER A 82 7.85 27.84 7.49
C SER A 82 7.36 27.70 6.04
N SER A 83 8.18 27.17 5.13
CA SER A 83 7.79 26.90 3.73
C SER A 83 6.94 25.63 3.64
N THR A 84 5.64 25.75 3.92
CA THR A 84 4.68 24.65 3.85
C THR A 84 3.81 24.73 2.58
N PRO A 85 3.60 23.64 1.81
CA PRO A 85 4.11 22.29 2.04
C PRO A 85 5.62 22.20 1.81
N SER A 86 6.31 21.49 2.71
CA SER A 86 7.75 21.27 2.64
C SER A 86 8.13 20.49 1.38
N ALA A 87 9.35 20.71 0.91
CA ALA A 87 9.88 19.98 -0.25
C ALA A 87 9.82 18.45 -0.04
N THR A 88 10.01 17.99 1.20
CA THR A 88 9.90 16.59 1.61
C THR A 88 8.49 16.05 1.40
N PHE A 89 7.46 16.74 1.91
CA PHE A 89 6.07 16.31 1.75
C PHE A 89 5.62 16.37 0.29
N GLN A 90 6.06 17.39 -0.47
CA GLN A 90 5.86 17.42 -1.92
C GLN A 90 6.50 16.20 -2.61
N GLN A 91 7.70 15.80 -2.21
CA GLN A 91 8.39 14.63 -2.77
C GLN A 91 7.68 13.32 -2.41
N ILE A 92 7.23 13.16 -1.17
CA ILE A 92 6.41 12.02 -0.72
C ILE A 92 5.15 11.90 -1.59
N CYS A 93 4.37 12.97 -1.72
CA CYS A 93 3.14 12.98 -2.53
C CYS A 93 3.42 12.69 -4.01
N ARG A 94 4.52 13.23 -4.56
CA ARG A 94 4.95 12.91 -5.94
C ARG A 94 5.27 11.42 -6.12
N GLN A 95 5.92 10.78 -5.16
CA GLN A 95 6.22 9.35 -5.24
C GLN A 95 4.96 8.48 -5.09
N LEU A 96 4.03 8.87 -4.22
CA LEU A 96 2.72 8.21 -4.09
C LEU A 96 1.93 8.30 -5.40
N GLY A 97 1.91 9.45 -6.06
CA GLY A 97 1.30 9.61 -7.38
C GLY A 97 1.95 8.73 -8.45
N LYS A 98 3.29 8.64 -8.47
CA LYS A 98 4.01 7.72 -9.37
C LYS A 98 3.70 6.25 -9.09
N PHE A 99 3.59 5.88 -7.81
CA PHE A 99 3.21 4.54 -7.40
C PHE A 99 1.80 4.20 -7.90
N TYR A 100 0.81 5.08 -7.66
CA TYR A 100 -0.55 4.95 -8.20
C TYR A 100 -0.55 4.78 -9.72
N ASN A 101 0.16 5.65 -10.45
CA ASN A 101 0.28 5.59 -11.91
C ASN A 101 0.98 4.31 -12.43
N GLY A 102 1.75 3.66 -11.56
CA GLY A 102 2.35 2.36 -11.81
C GLY A 102 1.38 1.19 -11.66
N LEU A 103 0.28 1.37 -10.95
CA LEU A 103 -0.71 0.33 -10.64
C LEU A 103 -2.00 0.47 -11.48
N THR A 104 -2.40 1.71 -11.76
CA THR A 104 -3.61 1.99 -12.56
C THR A 104 -3.49 1.39 -13.97
N GLY A 105 -4.61 0.88 -14.48
CA GLY A 105 -4.66 0.11 -15.73
C GLY A 105 -4.18 -1.34 -15.63
N ILE A 106 -3.55 -1.75 -14.52
CA ILE A 106 -3.15 -3.15 -14.26
C ILE A 106 -4.03 -3.75 -13.16
N MET A 107 -4.16 -3.03 -12.04
CA MET A 107 -4.92 -3.48 -10.88
C MET A 107 -6.28 -2.76 -10.79
N PRO A 108 -7.34 -3.42 -10.28
CA PRO A 108 -8.61 -2.75 -10.00
C PRO A 108 -8.47 -1.65 -8.95
N GLU A 109 -9.25 -0.57 -9.09
CA GLU A 109 -9.23 0.58 -8.17
C GLU A 109 -9.41 0.18 -6.70
N SER A 110 -10.29 -0.79 -6.40
CA SER A 110 -10.50 -1.27 -5.03
C SER A 110 -9.22 -1.88 -4.42
N MET A 111 -8.45 -2.62 -5.21
CA MET A 111 -7.21 -3.23 -4.75
C MET A 111 -6.10 -2.20 -4.57
N ILE A 112 -6.06 -1.18 -5.45
CA ILE A 112 -5.16 -0.04 -5.29
C ILE A 112 -5.51 0.73 -4.01
N LYS A 113 -6.80 0.95 -3.74
CA LYS A 113 -7.27 1.56 -2.50
C LYS A 113 -6.80 0.79 -1.27
N ASP A 114 -6.95 -0.54 -1.24
CA ASP A 114 -6.49 -1.37 -0.12
C ASP A 114 -4.97 -1.25 0.11
N LEU A 115 -4.17 -1.18 -0.97
CA LEU A 115 -2.74 -0.90 -0.88
C LEU A 115 -2.48 0.47 -0.24
N PHE A 116 -3.16 1.51 -0.70
CA PHE A 116 -2.98 2.87 -0.20
C PHE A 116 -3.43 3.05 1.25
N LEU A 117 -4.45 2.31 1.70
CA LEU A 117 -4.84 2.29 3.11
C LEU A 117 -3.71 1.73 3.99
N ARG A 118 -3.11 0.60 3.58
CA ARG A 118 -1.97 0.02 4.31
C ARG A 118 -0.73 0.93 4.28
N VAL A 119 -0.45 1.56 3.14
CA VAL A 119 0.66 2.53 3.01
C VAL A 119 0.42 3.75 3.90
N HIS A 120 -0.83 4.22 4.01
CA HIS A 120 -1.19 5.33 4.89
C HIS A 120 -1.00 4.98 6.37
N ASP A 121 -1.41 3.78 6.79
CA ASP A 121 -1.17 3.32 8.16
C ASP A 121 0.32 3.20 8.48
N GLY A 122 1.12 2.63 7.57
CA GLY A 122 2.57 2.60 7.69
C GLY A 122 3.19 4.00 7.75
N PHE A 123 2.71 4.93 6.93
CA PHE A 123 3.14 6.33 6.95
C PHE A 123 2.86 7.01 8.28
N LYS A 124 1.68 6.82 8.88
CA LYS A 124 1.33 7.38 10.20
C LYS A 124 2.28 6.88 11.29
N VAL A 125 2.59 5.58 11.29
CA VAL A 125 3.56 5.00 12.23
C VAL A 125 4.94 5.65 12.07
N ASN A 126 5.44 5.74 10.84
CA ASN A 126 6.74 6.33 10.54
C ASN A 126 6.79 7.84 10.89
N LEU A 127 5.73 8.58 10.59
CA LEU A 127 5.62 10.00 10.93
C LEU A 127 5.64 10.20 12.45
N LYS A 128 4.89 9.39 13.21
CA LYS A 128 4.89 9.45 14.68
C LYS A 128 6.28 9.19 15.27
N GLN A 129 6.99 8.20 14.74
CA GLN A 129 8.36 7.90 15.13
C GLN A 129 9.31 9.06 14.80
N GLN A 130 9.20 9.64 13.60
CA GLN A 130 10.04 10.76 13.19
C GLN A 130 9.81 12.00 14.07
N LEU A 131 8.56 12.33 14.41
CA LEU A 131 8.25 13.42 15.32
C LEU A 131 8.87 13.20 16.71
N ALA A 132 8.85 11.96 17.21
CA ALA A 132 9.49 11.61 18.47
C ALA A 132 11.01 11.80 18.43
N VAL A 133 11.67 11.39 17.33
CA VAL A 133 13.12 11.62 17.12
C VAL A 133 13.45 13.11 17.07
N MET A 134 12.58 13.93 16.47
CA MET A 134 12.76 15.38 16.40
C MET A 134 12.37 16.11 17.69
N GLY A 135 11.84 15.40 18.69
CA GLY A 135 11.36 16.01 19.95
C GLY A 135 10.12 16.90 19.78
N ILE A 136 9.39 16.77 18.67
CA ILE A 136 8.21 17.60 18.38
C ILE A 136 7.00 16.97 19.05
N THR A 137 6.34 17.76 19.90
CA THR A 137 5.12 17.33 20.61
C THR A 137 3.96 18.27 20.32
N PRO A 138 2.70 17.83 20.52
CA PRO A 138 1.54 18.72 20.39
C PRO A 138 1.57 19.94 21.32
N HIS A 139 2.42 19.95 22.36
CA HIS A 139 2.60 21.09 23.26
C HIS A 139 3.44 22.23 22.65
N ASP A 140 4.28 21.93 21.65
CA ASP A 140 4.97 22.96 20.86
C ASP A 140 4.05 23.45 19.74
N SER A 141 3.14 24.37 20.08
CA SER A 141 2.04 24.78 19.19
C SER A 141 2.50 25.35 17.85
N LEU A 142 3.65 26.03 17.81
CA LEU A 142 4.13 26.68 16.59
C LEU A 142 4.72 25.66 15.62
N THR A 143 5.67 24.83 16.09
CA THR A 143 6.29 23.79 15.27
C THR A 143 5.27 22.72 14.89
N TYR A 144 4.40 22.32 15.83
CA TYR A 144 3.34 21.35 15.57
C TYR A 144 2.30 21.88 14.56
N GLY A 145 2.05 23.20 14.55
CA GLY A 145 1.22 23.85 13.53
C GLY A 145 1.77 23.68 12.11
N LEU A 146 3.09 23.85 11.92
CA LEU A 146 3.74 23.64 10.63
C LEU A 146 3.66 22.17 10.18
N VAL A 147 3.93 21.26 11.11
CA VAL A 147 3.77 19.81 10.90
C VAL A 147 2.34 19.46 10.47
N SER A 148 1.33 20.06 11.11
CA SER A 148 -0.08 19.84 10.78
C SER A 148 -0.43 20.32 9.37
N LEU A 149 0.16 21.42 8.91
CA LEU A 149 -0.04 21.92 7.54
C LEU A 149 0.56 20.97 6.49
N ASP A 150 1.76 20.42 6.76
CA ASP A 150 2.40 19.40 5.91
C ASP A 150 1.55 18.12 5.84
N TYR A 151 1.10 17.63 7.00
CA TYR A 151 0.21 16.46 7.06
C TYR A 151 -1.11 16.70 6.31
N SER A 152 -1.71 17.88 6.47
CA SER A 152 -2.93 18.26 5.76
C SER A 152 -2.73 18.27 4.24
N PHE A 153 -1.56 18.72 3.77
CA PHE A 153 -1.20 18.64 2.35
C PHE A 153 -1.08 17.18 1.87
N TYR A 154 -0.49 16.31 2.68
CA TYR A 154 -0.42 14.87 2.37
C TYR A 154 -1.80 14.22 2.26
N VAL A 155 -2.71 14.45 3.22
CA VAL A 155 -4.08 13.90 3.19
C VAL A 155 -4.84 14.38 1.96
N LYS A 156 -4.77 15.68 1.65
CA LYS A 156 -5.37 16.24 0.42
C LYS A 156 -4.78 15.64 -0.85
N SER A 157 -3.48 15.37 -0.87
CA SER A 157 -2.81 14.73 -2.00
C SER A 157 -3.26 13.28 -2.19
N MET A 158 -3.50 12.55 -1.10
CA MET A 158 -4.09 11.21 -1.14
C MET A 158 -5.52 11.26 -1.67
N GLN A 159 -6.36 12.18 -1.18
CA GLN A 159 -7.74 12.36 -1.65
C GLN A 159 -7.84 12.80 -3.13
N ALA A 160 -6.79 13.42 -3.67
CA ALA A 160 -6.73 13.74 -5.10
C ALA A 160 -6.54 12.51 -6.00
N LEU A 161 -6.16 11.35 -5.45
CA LEU A 161 -6.07 10.09 -6.19
C LEU A 161 -7.47 9.48 -6.35
N PRO A 162 -7.87 9.00 -7.55
CA PRO A 162 -9.20 8.45 -7.78
C PRO A 162 -9.62 7.35 -6.79
N CYS A 163 -8.73 6.39 -6.52
CA CYS A 163 -8.97 5.29 -5.55
C CYS A 163 -9.14 5.75 -4.09
N CYS A 164 -8.70 6.95 -3.74
CA CYS A 164 -8.60 7.43 -2.35
C CYS A 164 -9.43 8.69 -2.08
N SER A 165 -10.33 9.07 -2.98
CA SER A 165 -11.16 10.28 -2.85
C SER A 165 -12.00 10.31 -1.56
N ASP A 166 -12.34 9.15 -1.01
CA ASP A 166 -13.09 9.00 0.24
C ASP A 166 -12.20 8.76 1.47
N PHE A 167 -10.88 8.95 1.37
CA PHE A 167 -9.99 8.92 2.53
C PHE A 167 -10.46 9.92 3.58
N LYS A 168 -10.48 9.47 4.84
CA LYS A 168 -10.87 10.30 5.98
C LYS A 168 -10.01 11.57 6.03
N ASN A 169 -10.66 12.73 6.02
CA ASN A 169 -9.99 14.01 6.23
C ASN A 169 -9.71 14.21 7.72
N GLU A 170 -8.71 13.51 8.24
CA GLU A 170 -8.30 13.59 9.64
C GLU A 170 -7.17 14.59 9.86
N SER A 171 -7.18 15.21 11.04
CA SER A 171 -6.06 16.01 11.55
C SER A 171 -4.89 15.11 11.93
N ILE A 172 -3.69 15.69 12.02
CA ILE A 172 -2.52 14.93 12.47
C ILE A 172 -2.70 14.39 13.90
N SER A 173 -3.40 15.11 14.77
CA SER A 173 -3.66 14.66 16.14
C SER A 173 -4.56 13.43 16.16
N GLU A 174 -5.63 13.41 15.37
CA GLU A 174 -6.50 12.25 15.21
C GLU A 174 -5.73 11.07 14.61
N ALA A 175 -4.97 11.32 13.55
CA ALA A 175 -4.20 10.29 12.86
C ALA A 175 -3.18 9.58 13.76
N LEU A 176 -2.49 10.33 14.63
CA LEU A 176 -1.38 9.81 15.42
C LEU A 176 -1.76 9.39 16.84
N TYR A 177 -2.87 9.90 17.38
CA TYR A 177 -3.23 9.75 18.80
C TYR A 177 -4.69 9.36 19.07
N ALA A 178 -5.58 9.26 18.07
CA ALA A 178 -6.90 8.67 18.30
C ALA A 178 -6.73 7.18 18.70
N ARG A 179 -7.46 6.77 19.74
CA ARG A 179 -7.53 5.37 20.20
C ARG A 179 -8.58 4.60 19.40
#